data_AF-A0A5E4CH39-F1
#
_entry.id   AF-A0A5E4CH39-F1
#
_cell.length_a   1.000
_cell.length_b   1.000
_cell.length_c   1.000
_cell.angle_alpha   90.00
_cell.angle_beta   90.00
_cell.angle_gamma   90.00
#
_symmetry.space_group_name_H-M   'P 1'
#
loop_
_entity.id
_entity.type
_entity.pdbx_description
1 polymer ?
#
loop_
_entity_poly.entity_id
_entity_poly.type
_entity_poly.pdbx_seq_one_letter_code
_entity_poly.pdbx_strand_id
1 'polypeptide(L)' 'PYVLYETALLSSGFSLEDPQTHANRIYRMIKLGLGVDEDDPTADDTSAAVTEEMPPLEGDDDTSRMEKVD' A
#
# COMPACT_ATOMS: atom_id res chain seq x y z
N PRO A 1 -18.99 0.85 2.34
CA PRO A 1 -19.23 -0.31 1.44
C PRO A 1 -18.22 -0.40 0.28
N TYR A 2 -17.88 0.71 -0.38
CA TYR A 2 -17.02 0.69 -1.57
C TYR A 2 -15.53 0.39 -1.27
N VAL A 3 -14.96 0.95 -0.20
CA VAL A 3 -13.56 0.63 0.22
C VAL A 3 -13.39 -0.86 0.50
N LEU A 4 -14.30 -1.46 1.27
CA LEU A 4 -14.24 -2.87 1.66
C LEU A 4 -14.28 -3.80 0.44
N TYR A 5 -15.04 -3.43 -0.59
CA TYR A 5 -15.10 -4.18 -1.84
C TYR A 5 -13.76 -4.13 -2.58
N GLU A 6 -13.18 -2.95 -2.78
CA GLU A 6 -11.87 -2.78 -3.43
C GLU A 6 -10.76 -3.50 -2.65
N THR A 7 -10.78 -3.43 -1.32
CA THR A 7 -9.83 -4.17 -0.47
C THR A 7 -10.01 -5.69 -0.59
N ALA A 8 -11.25 -6.18 -0.65
CA ALA A 8 -11.51 -7.60 -0.87
C ALA A 8 -11.08 -8.06 -2.28
N LEU A 9 -11.22 -7.20 -3.28
CA LEU A 9 -10.79 -7.45 -4.65
C LEU A 9 -9.26 -7.58 -4.72
N LEU A 10 -8.55 -6.63 -4.10
CA LEU A 10 -7.10 -6.65 -4.01
C LEU A 10 -6.59 -7.87 -3.22
N SER A 11 -7.22 -8.20 -2.08
CA SER A 11 -6.81 -9.36 -1.26
C SER A 11 -7.11 -10.71 -1.91
N SER A 12 -8.08 -10.76 -2.83
CA SER A 12 -8.38 -11.94 -3.64
C SER A 12 -7.54 -12.04 -4.91
N GLY A 13 -6.61 -11.10 -5.14
CA GLY A 13 -5.66 -11.12 -6.25
C GLY A 13 -6.16 -10.50 -7.55
N PHE A 14 -7.25 -9.73 -7.51
CA PHE A 14 -7.74 -8.97 -8.66
C PHE A 14 -7.19 -7.53 -8.64
N SER A 15 -6.97 -6.99 -9.84
CA SER A 15 -6.54 -5.60 -10.02
C SER A 15 -7.70 -4.62 -9.85
N LEU A 16 -7.39 -3.43 -9.31
CA LEU A 16 -8.33 -2.31 -9.26
C LEU A 16 -8.39 -1.58 -10.61
N GLU A 17 -9.57 -1.02 -10.93
CA GLU A 17 -9.75 -0.18 -12.12
C GLU A 17 -8.98 1.15 -12.00
N ASP A 18 -9.03 1.77 -10.82
CA ASP A 18 -8.26 2.97 -10.49
C ASP A 18 -7.58 2.82 -9.11
N PRO A 19 -6.34 2.32 -9.07
CA PRO A 19 -5.56 2.19 -7.83
C PRO A 19 -5.30 3.53 -7.12
N GLN A 20 -5.17 4.63 -7.87
CA GLN A 20 -4.88 5.95 -7.30
C GLN A 20 -6.07 6.47 -6.50
N THR A 21 -7.28 6.32 -7.05
CA THR A 21 -8.51 6.70 -6.32
C THR A 21 -8.68 5.89 -5.03
N HIS A 22 -8.37 4.58 -5.05
CA HIS A 22 -8.42 3.76 -3.84
C HIS A 22 -7.41 4.21 -2.79
N ALA A 23 -6.15 4.46 -3.20
CA ALA A 23 -5.09 4.95 -2.33
C ALA A 23 -5.44 6.30 -1.69
N ASN A 24 -5.93 7.26 -2.50
CA ASN A 24 -6.37 8.57 -2.04
C ASN A 24 -7.47 8.46 -0.97
N ARG A 25 -8.39 7.51 -1.14
CA ARG A 25 -9.47 7.30 -0.16
C ARG A 25 -8.94 6.72 1.16
N ILE A 26 -7.99 5.77 1.10
CA ILE A 26 -7.34 5.23 2.31
C ILE A 26 -6.56 6.34 3.02
N TYR A 27 -5.82 7.15 2.28
CA TYR A 27 -5.05 8.26 2.84
C TYR A 27 -5.95 9.27 3.57
N ARG A 28 -7.11 9.64 3.01
CA ARG A 28 -8.09 10.50 3.71
C ARG A 28 -8.61 9.87 5.00
N MET A 29 -8.87 8.57 5.02
CA MET A 29 -9.28 7.88 6.26
C MET A 29 -8.19 7.93 7.33
N ILE A 30 -6.92 7.77 6.94
CA ILE A 30 -5.77 7.88 7.87
C ILE A 30 -5.65 9.32 8.39
N LYS A 31 -5.72 10.33 7.52
CA LYS A 31 -5.68 11.75 7.93
C LYS A 31 -6.78 12.09 8.93
N LEU A 32 -8.01 11.64 8.68
CA LEU A 32 -9.13 11.80 9.62
C LEU A 32 -8.86 11.09 10.96
N GLY A 33 -8.27 9.90 10.94
CA GLY A 33 -7.90 9.17 12.16
C GLY A 33 -6.78 9.83 12.97
N LEU A 34 -5.89 10.57 12.29
CA LEU A 34 -4.78 11.30 12.91
C LEU A 34 -5.14 12.76 13.27
N GLY A 35 -6.29 13.26 12.83
CA GLY A 35 -6.69 14.66 13.04
C GLY A 35 -5.84 15.67 12.27
N VAL A 36 -5.27 15.27 11.12
CA VAL A 36 -4.50 16.16 10.24
C VAL A 36 -5.47 16.87 9.30
N ASP A 37 -5.42 18.20 9.25
CA ASP A 37 -6.30 19.03 8.42
C ASP A 37 -6.14 18.74 6.92
N GLU A 38 -7.25 18.83 6.18
CA GLU A 38 -7.29 18.54 4.74
C GLU A 38 -6.61 19.62 3.87
N ASP A 39 -6.30 20.78 4.45
CA ASP A 39 -5.74 21.95 3.76
C ASP A 39 -4.20 22.00 3.73
N ASP A 40 -3.50 20.93 4.15
CA ASP A 40 -2.04 20.86 3.99
C ASP A 40 -1.69 20.56 2.51
N PRO A 41 -1.10 21.50 1.76
CA PRO A 41 -0.80 21.36 0.33
C PRO A 41 0.33 20.36 0.02
N THR A 42 0.86 19.65 1.02
CA THR A 42 1.95 18.67 0.88
C THR A 42 1.49 17.32 0.30
N ALA A 43 0.18 17.10 0.14
CA ALA A 43 -0.39 15.79 -0.16
C ALA A 43 -0.34 15.34 -1.64
N ASP A 44 0.03 16.21 -2.59
CA ASP A 44 0.03 15.87 -4.03
C ASP A 44 1.37 15.27 -4.52
N ASP A 45 2.38 15.15 -3.64
CA ASP A 45 3.74 14.76 -4.02
C ASP A 45 4.36 13.63 -3.17
N THR A 46 3.52 12.78 -2.55
CA THR A 46 4.00 11.72 -1.65
C THR A 46 4.22 10.36 -2.33
N SER A 47 4.49 10.34 -3.63
CA SER A 47 5.00 9.14 -4.33
C SER A 47 6.42 8.76 -3.85
N ALA A 48 7.12 9.64 -3.13
CA ALA A 48 8.53 9.49 -2.78
C ALA A 48 8.83 9.05 -1.32
N ALA A 49 7.85 9.05 -0.40
CA ALA A 49 8.16 8.88 1.04
C ALA A 49 8.23 7.42 1.53
N VAL A 50 7.82 6.43 0.73
CA VAL A 50 7.77 5.02 1.16
C VAL A 50 9.15 4.34 1.11
N THR A 51 10.15 4.96 0.48
CA THR A 51 11.48 4.34 0.29
C THR A 51 12.49 4.60 1.40
N GLU A 52 12.23 5.48 2.38
CA GLU A 52 13.24 5.83 3.40
C GLU A 52 13.11 5.10 4.75
N GLU A 53 12.06 4.31 4.99
CA GLU A 53 11.84 3.62 6.29
C GLU A 53 11.85 2.08 6.19
N MET A 54 12.27 1.50 5.08
CA MET A 54 12.48 0.05 5.03
C MET A 54 13.94 -0.28 5.36
N PRO A 55 14.22 -0.90 6.53
CA PRO A 55 15.55 -1.45 6.78
C PRO A 55 15.89 -2.48 5.70
N PRO A 56 17.17 -2.62 5.33
CA PRO A 56 17.58 -3.58 4.30
C PRO A 56 17.13 -4.99 4.71
N LEU A 57 16.48 -5.70 3.77
CA LEU A 57 16.06 -7.08 3.98
C LEU A 57 17.32 -7.96 4.08
N GLU A 58 17.67 -8.41 5.29
CA GLU A 58 18.65 -9.47 5.48
C GLU A 58 18.03 -10.81 5.05
N GLY A 59 18.35 -11.29 3.85
CA GLY A 59 18.05 -12.66 3.45
C GLY A 59 17.57 -12.84 2.01
N ASP A 60 18.36 -12.43 1.02
CA ASP A 60 18.15 -12.82 -0.38
C ASP A 60 18.79 -14.18 -0.73
N ASP A 61 19.38 -14.89 0.24
CA ASP A 61 20.13 -16.12 0.01
C ASP A 61 19.33 -17.44 0.14
N ASP A 62 18.03 -17.40 0.47
CA ASP A 62 17.22 -18.63 0.70
C ASP A 62 15.93 -18.74 -0.15
N THR A 63 15.71 -17.85 -1.13
CA THR A 63 14.56 -17.99 -2.04
C THR A 63 14.77 -19.04 -3.14
N SER A 64 16.00 -19.55 -3.30
CA SER A 64 16.36 -20.60 -4.27
C SER A 64 16.25 -22.04 -3.72
N ARG A 65 15.92 -22.25 -2.43
CA ARG A 65 15.91 -23.60 -1.80
C ARG A 65 14.52 -24.24 -1.74
N MET A 66 13.72 -24.11 -2.81
CA MET A 66 12.47 -24.88 -2.97
C MET A 66 12.46 -25.62 -4.31
N GLU A 67 13.47 -26.44 -4.55
CA GLU A 67 13.37 -27.50 -5.56
C GLU A 67 14.02 -28.78 -5.02
N LYS A 68 13.15 -29.69 -4.52
CA LYS A 68 13.13 -31.13 -4.84
C LYS A 68 12.40 -31.91 -3.74
N VAL A 69 11.18 -32.34 -4.05
CA VAL A 69 10.58 -33.52 -3.43
C VAL A 69 10.29 -34.46 -4.59
N ASP A 70 11.00 -35.59 -4.61
CA ASP A 70 10.80 -36.67 -5.59
C ASP A 70 9.37 -37.25 -5.55
#